data_AF-A0A918USF1-F1
#
_entry.id   AF-A0A918USF1-F1
#
_cell.length_a   1.000
_cell.length_b   1.000
_cell.length_c   1.000
_cell.angle_alpha   90.00
_cell.angle_beta   90.00
_cell.angle_gamma   90.00
#
_symmetry.space_group_name_H-M   'P 1'
#
loop_
_entity.id
_entity.type
_entity.pdbx_description
1 polymer ?
#
loop_
_entity_poly.entity_id
_entity_poly.type
_entity_poly.pdbx_seq_one_letter_code
_entity_poly.pdbx_strand_id
1 'polypeptide(L)' 'MIVDIFFESKLVASYTINIGMLTGGEPLRSDFIKEAVRCAKEDDLLTDEKLEKATFELRR' A
#
# COMPACT_ATOMS: atom_id res chain seq x y z
N MET A 1 6.74 8.56 -2.26
CA MET A 1 5.32 8.49 -2.66
C MET A 1 4.54 7.94 -1.50
N ILE A 2 3.32 8.39 -1.27
CA ILE A 2 2.50 7.93 -0.14
C ILE A 2 1.37 7.05 -0.66
N VAL A 3 1.18 5.90 -0.02
CA VAL A 3 0.04 5.01 -0.24
C VAL A 3 -0.79 4.97 1.03
N ASP A 4 -2.01 5.46 0.95
CA ASP A 4 -2.98 5.32 2.04
C ASP A 4 -3.84 4.09 1.81
N ILE A 5 -4.07 3.34 2.89
CA ILE A 5 -4.92 2.16 2.91
C ILE A 5 -6.16 2.47 3.73
N PHE A 6 -7.33 2.26 3.13
CA PHE A 6 -8.63 2.48 3.76
C PHE A 6 -9.41 1.17 3.87
N PHE A 7 -10.07 0.97 5.01
CA PHE A 7 -11.02 -0.13 5.24
C PHE A 7 -12.27 0.42 5.92
N GLU A 8 -13.47 0.04 5.45
CA GLU A 8 -14.74 0.62 5.93
C GLU A 8 -14.74 2.16 5.96
N SER A 9 -14.17 2.77 4.93
CA SER A 9 -14.01 4.24 4.79
C SER A 9 -13.19 4.91 5.89
N LYS A 10 -12.38 4.16 6.65
CA LYS A 10 -11.43 4.69 7.64
C LYS A 10 -10.00 4.47 7.19
N LEU A 11 -9.14 5.47 7.39
CA LEU A 11 -7.70 5.32 7.16
C LEU A 11 -7.13 4.37 8.22
N VAL A 12 -6.48 3.30 7.78
CA VAL A 12 -5.91 2.28 8.67
C VAL A 12 -4.38 2.26 8.63
N ALA A 13 -3.77 2.62 7.50
CA ALA A 13 -2.33 2.74 7.38
C ALA A 13 -1.94 3.74 6.30
N SER A 14 -0.76 4.34 6.43
CA SER A 14 -0.17 5.22 5.43
C SER A 14 1.31 4.90 5.31
N TYR A 15 1.73 4.49 4.11
CA TYR A 15 3.10 4.08 3.85
C TYR A 15 3.80 5.04 2.92
N THR A 16 4.97 5.52 3.34
CA THR A 16 5.89 6.23 2.45
C THR A 16 6.75 5.22 1.71
N ILE A 17 6.49 5.04 0.43
CA ILE A 17 7.22 4.13 -0.45
C ILE A 17 8.29 4.92 -1.21
N ASN A 18 9.54 4.47 -1.07
CA ASN A 18 10.68 5.01 -1.80
C ASN A 18 10.73 4.40 -3.20
N ILE A 19 10.72 5.27 -4.22
CA ILE A 19 10.73 4.86 -5.64
C ILE A 19 11.95 3.97 -5.96
N GLY A 20 13.12 4.28 -5.37
CA GLY A 20 14.34 3.49 -5.57
C GLY A 20 14.28 2.05 -5.03
N MET A 21 13.24 1.68 -4.28
CA MET A 21 13.02 0.30 -3.81
C MET A 21 12.25 -0.55 -4.82
N LEU A 22 11.61 0.07 -5.82
CA LEU A 22 10.84 -0.63 -6.84
C LEU A 22 11.78 -1.02 -7.98
N THR A 23 11.99 -2.32 -8.19
CA THR A 23 12.85 -2.84 -9.26
C THR A 23 12.03 -3.00 -10.55
N GLY A 24 12.66 -2.81 -11.73
CA GLY A 24 12.02 -3.15 -13.02
C GLY A 24 11.67 -1.99 -13.97
N GLY A 25 12.27 -0.81 -13.82
CA GLY A 25 12.08 0.32 -14.74
C GLY A 25 11.29 1.46 -14.11
N GLU A 26 10.44 2.14 -14.89
CA GLU A 26 9.54 3.17 -14.35
C GLU A 26 8.44 2.50 -13.50
N PRO A 27 8.32 2.84 -12.20
CA PRO A 27 7.39 2.14 -11.33
C PRO A 27 5.95 2.51 -11.65
N LEU A 28 5.12 1.47 -11.76
CA LEU A 28 3.70 1.60 -11.99
C LEU A 28 2.95 1.78 -10.67
N ARG A 29 1.74 2.33 -10.73
CA ARG A 29 0.84 2.43 -9.57
C ARG A 29 0.68 1.10 -8.82
N SER A 30 0.65 -0.02 -9.56
CA SER A 30 0.53 -1.36 -8.96
C SER A 30 1.72 -1.72 -8.07
N ASP A 31 2.91 -1.20 -8.35
CA ASP A 31 4.12 -1.57 -7.61
C ASP A 31 4.15 -0.89 -6.24
N PHE A 32 3.71 0.37 -6.18
CA PHE A 32 3.50 1.06 -4.91
C PHE A 32 2.42 0.39 -4.04
N ILE A 33 1.32 -0.06 -4.66
CA ILE A 33 0.25 -0.75 -3.93
C ILE A 33 0.75 -2.10 -3.41
N LYS A 34 1.47 -2.89 -4.23
CA LYS A 34 2.06 -4.16 -3.80
C LYS A 34 3.00 -3.98 -2.62
N GLU A 35 3.84 -2.95 -2.67
CA GLU A 35 4.78 -2.67 -1.59
C GLU A 35 4.04 -2.23 -0.32
N ALA A 36 3.02 -1.38 -0.42
CA ALA A 36 2.19 -1.00 0.71
C ALA A 36 1.43 -2.20 1.32
N VAL A 37 0.94 -3.12 0.49
CA VAL A 37 0.32 -4.37 0.94
C VAL A 37 1.33 -5.26 1.66
N ARG A 38 2.55 -5.37 1.14
CA ARG A 38 3.64 -6.11 1.80
C ARG A 38 3.92 -5.56 3.19
N CYS A 39 4.10 -4.24 3.31
CA CYS A 39 4.28 -3.57 4.60
C CYS A 39 3.09 -3.79 5.55
N ALA A 40 1.85 -3.67 5.06
CA ALA A 40 0.66 -3.89 5.88
C ALA A 40 0.52 -5.30 6.45
N LYS A 41 1.02 -6.31 5.72
CA LYS A 41 1.10 -7.69 6.21
C LYS A 41 2.20 -7.88 7.25
N GLU A 42 3.35 -7.23 7.06
CA GLU A 42 4.48 -7.29 7.99
C GLU A 42 4.17 -6.62 9.34
N ASP A 43 3.39 -5.54 9.31
CA ASP A 43 2.94 -4.82 10.51
C ASP A 43 1.73 -5.47 11.20
N ASP A 44 1.19 -6.59 10.66
CA ASP A 44 -0.03 -7.29 11.12
C ASP A 44 -1.26 -6.37 11.29
N LEU A 45 -1.31 -5.26 10.53
CA LEU A 45 -2.39 -4.26 10.63
C LEU A 45 -3.68 -4.73 9.96
N LEU A 46 -3.55 -5.58 8.93
CA LEU A 46 -4.67 -6.07 8.14
C LEU A 46 -4.47 -7.54 7.78
N THR A 47 -5.51 -8.33 8.05
CA THR A 47 -5.59 -9.70 7.54
C THR A 47 -5.74 -9.69 6.02
N ASP A 48 -5.41 -10.81 5.38
CA ASP A 48 -5.58 -10.98 3.93
C ASP A 48 -7.01 -10.65 3.47
N GLU A 49 -8.03 -11.11 4.20
CA GLU A 49 -9.44 -10.82 3.89
C GLU A 49 -9.78 -9.31 3.95
N LYS A 50 -9.14 -8.56 4.86
CA LYS A 50 -9.34 -7.11 4.96
C LYS A 50 -8.62 -6.38 3.85
N LEU A 51 -7.41 -6.83 3.47
CA LEU A 51 -6.63 -6.28 2.36
C LEU A 51 -7.36 -6.45 1.02
N GLU A 52 -8.04 -7.58 0.80
CA GLU A 52 -8.86 -7.81 -0.41
C GLU A 52 -10.02 -6.81 -0.56
N LYS A 53 -10.54 -6.30 0.55
CA LYS A 53 -11.66 -5.34 0.59
C LYS A 53 -11.18 -3.90 0.81
N ALA A 54 -9.87 -3.68 0.95
CA ALA A 54 -9.29 -2.38 1.19
C ALA A 54 -9.28 -1.52 -0.08
N THR A 55 -9.36 -0.21 0.11
CA THR A 55 -9.18 0.79 -0.96
C THR A 55 -7.82 1.44 -0.81
N PHE A 56 -7.14 1.70 -1.93
CA PHE A 56 -5.77 2.24 -1.96
C PHE A 56 -5.72 3.57 -2.70
N GLU A 57 -5.28 4.61 -2.01
CA GLU A 57 -5.07 5.93 -2.61
C GLU A 57 -3.58 6.22 -2.75
N LEU A 58 -3.19 6.67 -3.94
CA LEU A 58 -1.81 7.01 -4.27
C LEU A 58 -1.66 8.52 -4.29
N ARG A 59 -0.75 9.06 -3.47
CA ARG A 59 -0.49 10.49 -3.34
C ARG A 59 1.00 10.76 -3.57
N ARG A 60 1.31 11.86 -4.26
CA ARG A 60 2.69 12.26 -4.50
C ARG A 60 3.33 12.76 -3.21
#